data_AF-A0A5E4QHA6-F1
#
_entry.id   AF-A0A5E4QHA6-F1
#
_cell.length_a   1.000
_cell.length_b   1.000
_cell.length_c   1.000
_cell.angle_alpha   90.00
_cell.angle_beta   90.00
_cell.angle_gamma   90.00
#
_symmetry.space_group_name_H-M   'P 1'
#
loop_
_entity.id
_entity.type
_entity.pdbx_description
1 polymer ?
#
loop_
_entity_poly.entity_id
_entity_poly.type
_entity_poly.pdbx_seq_one_letter_code
_entity_poly.pdbx_strand_id
1 'polypeptide(L)'
;MAQKYNHNEPELNMSISVSEDTSEIKDGYVNLRSRRCNEYESSADSPKALHGFMAEMRQLMNDFSASQKYELRNINNTLSELKQTNIEIQSSINFLSEQNNQLKNRITTLEDDIKDNRDYIILLENKLENSEISSRKTNLELKNVPMLPDETKEKLINMTSSLFKNIDCEVSR
;
A
#
# COMPACT_ATOMS: atom_id res chain seq x y z
N MET A 1 -8.34 23.78 -9.50
CA MET A 1 -9.25 23.27 -8.44
C MET A 1 -8.44 22.30 -7.58
N ALA A 2 -8.04 22.72 -6.39
CA ALA A 2 -7.19 21.92 -5.49
C ALA A 2 -8.07 21.00 -4.64
N GLN A 3 -7.89 19.68 -4.77
CA GLN A 3 -8.54 18.69 -3.91
C GLN A 3 -7.84 18.67 -2.55
N LYS A 4 -8.59 19.04 -1.51
CA LYS A 4 -8.20 18.89 -0.10
C LYS A 4 -8.25 17.40 0.24
N TYR A 5 -7.10 16.80 0.54
CA TYR A 5 -7.03 15.46 1.11
C TYR A 5 -7.39 15.51 2.59
N ASN A 6 -8.40 14.72 2.95
CA ASN A 6 -8.96 14.58 4.29
C ASN A 6 -8.09 13.57 5.05
N HIS A 7 -7.30 14.02 6.03
CA HIS A 7 -6.60 13.14 6.97
C HIS A 7 -7.60 12.65 8.02
N ASN A 8 -8.06 11.40 7.88
CA ASN A 8 -8.60 10.65 8.99
C ASN A 8 -7.44 9.88 9.64
N GLU A 9 -6.92 10.40 10.74
CA GLU A 9 -6.08 9.62 11.65
C GLU A 9 -6.97 8.61 12.41
N PRO A 10 -6.57 7.34 12.54
CA PRO A 10 -7.19 6.44 13.50
C PRO A 10 -6.65 6.74 14.90
N GLU A 11 -7.51 7.24 15.78
CA GLU A 11 -7.25 7.33 17.22
C GLU A 11 -7.03 5.91 17.78
N LEU A 12 -5.77 5.60 18.12
CA LEU A 12 -5.39 4.41 18.87
C LEU A 12 -5.79 4.62 20.34
N ASN A 13 -7.00 4.21 20.69
CA ASN A 13 -7.51 4.21 22.05
C ASN A 13 -6.84 3.07 22.83
N MET A 14 -5.73 3.39 23.51
CA MET A 14 -5.00 2.46 24.36
C MET A 14 -5.57 2.52 25.77
N SER A 15 -6.59 1.70 26.03
CA SER A 15 -7.18 1.49 27.35
C SER A 15 -6.17 0.77 28.25
N ILE A 16 -5.45 1.53 29.07
CA ILE A 16 -4.67 1.03 30.18
C ILE A 16 -5.64 0.54 31.26
N SER A 17 -5.76 -0.78 31.40
CA SER A 17 -6.43 -1.41 32.53
C SER A 17 -5.50 -1.35 33.76
N VAL A 18 -5.73 -0.36 34.63
CA VAL A 18 -5.13 -0.30 35.97
C VAL A 18 -5.81 -1.36 36.83
N SER A 19 -5.08 -2.42 37.15
CA SER A 19 -5.46 -3.39 38.17
C SER A 19 -5.13 -2.81 39.55
N GLU A 20 -6.14 -2.29 40.24
CA GLU A 20 -6.07 -1.92 41.65
C GLU A 20 -6.15 -3.20 42.51
N ASP A 21 -5.00 -3.76 42.86
CA ASP A 21 -4.88 -4.72 43.97
C ASP A 21 -4.47 -3.95 45.23
N THR A 22 -5.44 -3.27 45.87
CA THR A 22 -5.27 -2.81 47.25
C THR A 22 -5.53 -3.98 48.20
N SER A 23 -4.47 -4.74 48.49
CA SER A 23 -4.50 -5.69 49.60
C SER A 23 -4.45 -4.93 50.93
N GLU A 24 -5.60 -4.89 51.62
CA GLU A 24 -5.73 -4.51 53.02
C GLU A 24 -4.84 -5.40 53.89
N ILE A 25 -3.69 -4.89 54.34
CA ILE A 25 -2.93 -5.49 55.43
C ILE A 25 -3.61 -5.08 56.74
N LYS A 26 -4.44 -5.98 57.28
CA LYS A 26 -5.01 -5.88 58.63
C LYS A 26 -3.91 -5.81 59.68
N ASP A 27 -3.86 -4.66 60.34
CA ASP A 27 -3.02 -4.40 61.51
C ASP A 27 -3.50 -5.24 62.71
N GLY A 28 -2.71 -6.25 63.07
CA GLY A 28 -3.01 -7.22 64.12
C GLY A 28 -2.06 -7.05 65.31
N TYR A 29 -2.28 -6.02 66.12
CA TYR A 29 -1.65 -5.88 67.44
C TYR A 29 -2.16 -6.97 68.39
N VAL A 30 -1.37 -8.02 68.65
CA VAL A 30 -1.51 -8.80 69.89
C VAL A 30 -0.16 -9.11 70.49
N ASN A 31 0.07 -8.47 71.64
CA ASN A 31 1.13 -8.68 72.60
C ASN A 31 1.29 -10.16 72.98
N LEU A 32 2.46 -10.74 72.69
CA LEU A 32 2.99 -11.87 73.45
C LEU A 32 4.34 -11.46 74.06
N ARG A 33 4.20 -10.91 75.26
CA ARG A 33 5.26 -10.57 76.20
C ARG A 33 5.90 -11.88 76.72
N SER A 34 6.77 -12.49 75.92
CA SER A 34 7.59 -13.62 76.37
C SER A 34 8.77 -13.07 77.17
N ARG A 35 8.69 -13.16 78.49
CA ARG A 35 9.83 -12.97 79.40
C ARG A 35 10.87 -14.05 79.07
N ARG A 36 11.94 -13.69 78.37
CA ARG A 36 13.16 -14.49 78.33
C ARG A 36 14.21 -13.83 79.21
N CYS A 37 14.76 -14.67 80.08
CA CYS A 37 15.84 -14.37 81.00
C CYS A 37 17.02 -13.72 80.27
N ASN A 38 17.55 -12.66 80.87
CA ASN A 38 18.93 -12.22 80.66
C ASN A 38 19.85 -13.36 81.12
N GLU A 39 20.24 -14.24 80.21
CA GLU A 39 21.51 -14.94 80.32
C GLU A 39 22.58 -14.04 79.70
N TYR A 40 23.28 -13.38 80.60
CA TYR A 40 24.48 -12.60 80.34
C TYR A 40 25.63 -13.57 80.05
N GLU A 41 25.57 -14.33 78.96
CA GLU A 41 26.75 -15.02 78.43
C GLU A 41 27.50 -14.07 77.50
N SER A 42 28.43 -13.37 78.12
CA SER A 42 29.57 -12.68 77.54
C SER A 42 30.37 -13.60 76.60
N SER A 43 29.97 -13.68 75.34
CA SER A 43 30.82 -14.14 74.22
C SER A 43 30.75 -13.21 73.00
N ALA A 44 30.27 -11.99 73.21
CA ALA A 44 30.20 -10.91 72.23
C ALA A 44 31.59 -10.31 71.96
N ASP A 45 32.49 -11.06 71.32
CA ASP A 45 33.49 -10.52 70.38
C ASP A 45 34.27 -11.68 69.74
N SER A 46 33.61 -12.49 68.90
CA SER A 46 34.34 -13.39 68.02
C SER A 46 34.42 -12.75 66.63
N PRO A 47 35.59 -12.21 66.23
CA PRO A 47 35.83 -11.69 64.88
C PRO A 47 35.39 -12.64 63.75
N LYS A 48 35.31 -13.94 64.03
CA LYS A 48 34.91 -14.98 63.07
C LYS A 48 33.44 -14.89 62.63
N ALA A 49 32.51 -14.55 63.53
CA ALA A 49 31.09 -14.47 63.19
C ALA A 49 30.81 -13.25 62.29
N LEU A 50 31.39 -12.10 62.65
CA LEU A 50 31.34 -10.89 61.81
C LEU A 50 32.01 -11.12 60.45
N HIS A 51 33.14 -11.82 60.42
CA HIS A 51 33.83 -12.16 59.17
C HIS A 51 32.98 -13.09 58.29
N GLY A 52 32.27 -14.06 58.88
CA GLY A 52 31.33 -14.94 58.16
C GLY A 52 30.20 -14.14 57.50
N PHE A 53 29.54 -13.27 58.28
CA PHE A 53 28.50 -12.38 57.75
C PHE A 53 29.01 -11.46 56.64
N MET A 54 30.18 -10.84 56.82
CA MET A 54 30.80 -10.00 55.77
C MET A 54 31.19 -10.81 54.52
N ALA A 55 31.50 -12.09 54.67
CA ALA A 55 31.74 -12.97 53.53
C ALA A 55 30.44 -13.29 52.79
N GLU A 56 29.35 -13.58 53.50
CA GLU A 56 28.03 -13.81 52.91
C GLU A 56 27.49 -12.56 52.20
N MET A 57 27.60 -11.38 52.81
CA MET A 57 27.19 -10.12 52.17
C MET A 57 28.00 -9.80 50.92
N ARG A 58 29.30 -10.09 50.94
CA ARG A 58 30.15 -9.97 49.75
C ARG A 58 29.74 -10.96 48.67
N GLN A 59 29.43 -12.19 49.04
CA GLN A 59 28.94 -13.21 48.11
C GLN A 59 27.61 -12.78 47.48
N LEU A 60 26.66 -12.31 48.28
CA LEU A 60 25.36 -11.85 47.79
C LEU A 60 25.48 -10.63 46.87
N MET A 61 26.35 -9.67 47.18
CA MET A 61 26.64 -8.55 46.27
C MET A 61 27.30 -9.01 44.96
N ASN A 62 28.20 -10.01 45.02
CA ASN A 62 28.84 -10.56 43.83
C ASN A 62 27.81 -11.29 42.94
N ASP A 63 26.95 -12.12 43.53
CA ASP A 63 25.91 -12.86 42.81
C ASP A 63 24.87 -11.91 42.21
N PHE A 64 24.46 -10.89 42.96
CA PHE A 64 23.58 -9.83 42.46
C PHE A 64 24.21 -9.06 41.30
N SER A 65 25.49 -8.67 41.43
CA SER A 65 26.22 -7.98 40.37
C SER A 65 26.39 -8.86 39.12
N ALA A 66 26.60 -10.16 39.30
CA ALA A 66 26.69 -11.12 38.19
C ALA A 66 25.34 -11.27 37.48
N SER A 67 24.24 -11.42 38.24
CA SER A 67 22.88 -11.47 37.71
C SER A 67 22.52 -10.19 36.95
N GLN A 68 22.80 -9.01 37.50
CA GLN A 68 22.57 -7.75 36.81
C GLN A 68 23.37 -7.62 35.50
N LYS A 69 24.65 -8.02 35.51
CA LYS A 69 25.47 -8.03 34.28
C LYS A 69 24.89 -8.95 33.22
N TYR A 70 24.36 -10.11 33.63
CA TYR A 70 23.72 -11.05 32.73
C TYR A 70 22.44 -10.45 32.11
N GLU A 71 21.55 -9.89 32.93
CA GLU A 71 20.32 -9.25 32.44
C GLU A 71 20.59 -8.05 31.55
N LEU A 72 21.56 -7.18 31.91
CA LEU A 72 21.97 -6.06 31.07
C LEU A 72 22.51 -6.53 29.72
N ARG A 73 23.24 -7.65 29.68
CA ARG A 73 23.70 -8.23 28.42
C ARG A 73 22.53 -8.71 27.58
N ASN A 74 21.55 -9.37 28.20
CA ASN A 74 20.36 -9.85 27.52
C ASN A 74 19.53 -8.69 26.92
N ILE A 75 19.31 -7.62 27.71
CA ILE A 75 18.63 -6.41 27.25
C ILE A 75 19.38 -5.74 26.09
N ASN A 76 20.71 -5.68 26.15
CA ASN A 76 21.49 -5.11 25.06
C ASN A 76 21.40 -5.94 23.77
N ASN A 77 21.36 -7.27 23.88
CA ASN A 77 21.16 -8.15 22.74
C ASN A 77 19.78 -7.94 22.10
N THR A 78 18.70 -7.95 22.89
CA THR A 78 17.34 -7.73 22.39
C THR A 78 17.19 -6.33 21.78
N LEU A 79 17.81 -5.31 22.37
CA LEU A 79 17.83 -3.97 21.81
C LEU A 79 18.56 -3.91 20.45
N SER A 80 19.66 -4.66 20.31
CA SER A 80 20.39 -4.76 19.05
C SER A 80 19.55 -5.44 17.96
N GLU A 81 18.86 -6.53 18.30
CA GLU A 81 17.95 -7.22 17.39
C GLU A 81 16.79 -6.31 16.97
N LEU A 82 16.17 -5.59 17.90
CA LEU A 82 15.11 -4.63 17.60
C LEU A 82 15.57 -3.49 16.69
N LYS A 83 16.81 -3.01 16.87
CA LYS A 83 17.39 -2.01 15.96
C LYS A 83 17.56 -2.57 14.56
N GLN A 84 18.05 -3.81 14.46
CA GLN A 84 18.26 -4.48 13.18
C GLN A 84 16.92 -4.71 12.44
N THR A 85 15.90 -5.21 13.14
CA THR A 85 14.57 -5.42 12.55
C THR A 85 13.94 -4.10 12.10
N ASN A 86 14.10 -3.01 12.86
CA ASN A 86 13.62 -1.69 12.44
C ASN A 86 14.30 -1.19 11.16
N ILE A 87 15.61 -1.42 11.00
CA ILE A 87 16.34 -1.09 9.77
C ILE A 87 15.78 -1.89 8.59
N GLU A 88 15.53 -3.19 8.77
CA GLU A 88 14.99 -4.06 7.73
C GLU A 88 13.54 -3.68 7.34
N ILE A 89 12.72 -3.32 8.32
CA ILE A 89 11.36 -2.80 8.11
C ILE A 89 11.42 -1.51 7.30
N GLN A 90 12.28 -0.57 7.68
CA GLN A 90 12.45 0.70 6.97
C GLN A 90 12.90 0.46 5.52
N SER A 91 13.84 -0.46 5.30
CA SER A 91 14.28 -0.85 3.96
C SER A 91 13.13 -1.44 3.14
N SER A 92 12.32 -2.30 3.74
CA SER A 92 11.15 -2.91 3.08
C SER A 92 10.09 -1.86 2.71
N ILE A 93 9.83 -0.89 3.60
CA ILE A 93 8.91 0.21 3.33
C ILE A 93 9.39 1.08 2.18
N ASN A 94 10.69 1.42 2.14
CA ASN A 94 11.27 2.21 1.07
C ASN A 94 11.14 1.48 -0.28
N PHE A 95 11.45 0.18 -0.30
CA PHE A 95 11.33 -0.65 -1.48
C PHE A 95 9.88 -0.74 -2.00
N LEU A 96 8.91 -0.96 -1.10
CA LEU A 96 7.49 -0.99 -1.46
C LEU A 96 6.99 0.37 -1.95
N SER A 97 7.46 1.47 -1.34
CA SER A 97 7.10 2.83 -1.77
C SER A 97 7.60 3.13 -3.17
N GLU A 98 8.83 2.72 -3.48
CA GLU A 98 9.41 2.86 -4.81
C GLU A 98 8.64 2.04 -5.85
N GLN A 99 8.32 0.78 -5.55
CA GLN A 99 7.50 -0.04 -6.44
C GLN A 99 6.10 0.55 -6.67
N ASN A 100 5.46 1.07 -5.61
CA ASN A 100 4.17 1.72 -5.73
C ASN A 100 4.22 2.96 -6.62
N ASN A 101 5.28 3.77 -6.52
CA ASN A 101 5.49 4.92 -7.40
C ASN A 101 5.67 4.49 -8.86
N GLN A 102 6.46 3.44 -9.11
CA GLN A 102 6.67 2.90 -10.45
C GLN A 102 5.37 2.37 -11.07
N LEU A 103 4.58 1.61 -10.30
CA LEU A 103 3.28 1.11 -10.75
C LEU A 103 2.30 2.26 -11.04
N LYS A 104 2.26 3.27 -10.17
CA LYS A 104 1.42 4.46 -10.38
C LYS A 104 1.79 5.18 -11.68
N ASN A 105 3.09 5.41 -11.92
CA ASN A 105 3.55 6.05 -13.15
C ASN A 105 3.18 5.23 -14.40
N ARG A 106 3.31 3.90 -14.32
CA ARG A 106 2.92 3.01 -15.42
C ARG A 106 1.42 3.06 -15.69
N ILE A 107 0.59 3.10 -14.65
CA ILE A 107 -0.87 3.24 -14.79
C ILE A 107 -1.20 4.56 -15.49
N THR A 108 -0.64 5.68 -15.02
CA THR A 108 -0.89 6.99 -15.65
C THR A 108 -0.47 7.01 -17.12
N THR A 109 0.69 6.43 -17.44
CA THR A 109 1.14 6.32 -18.85
C THR A 109 0.15 5.52 -19.70
N LEU A 110 -0.34 4.40 -19.19
CA LEU A 110 -1.33 3.58 -19.90
C LEU A 110 -2.67 4.29 -20.06
N GLU A 111 -3.10 5.07 -19.06
CA GLU A 111 -4.33 5.87 -19.15
C GLU A 111 -4.21 6.96 -20.23
N ASP A 112 -3.07 7.63 -20.30
CA ASP A 112 -2.76 8.62 -21.34
C ASP A 112 -2.71 7.95 -22.73
N ASP A 113 -2.02 6.81 -22.87
CA ASP A 113 -1.98 6.04 -24.12
C ASP A 113 -3.37 5.59 -24.58
N ILE A 114 -4.24 5.15 -23.65
CA ILE A 114 -5.62 4.76 -23.97
C ILE A 114 -6.39 5.95 -24.51
N LYS A 115 -6.22 7.13 -23.92
CA LYS A 115 -6.87 8.36 -24.36
C LYS A 115 -6.40 8.75 -25.76
N ASP A 116 -5.09 8.78 -25.99
CA ASP A 116 -4.50 9.14 -27.28
C ASP A 116 -4.92 8.16 -28.38
N ASN A 117 -4.93 6.86 -28.08
CA ASN A 117 -5.42 5.84 -29.01
C ASN A 117 -6.90 6.02 -29.35
N ARG A 118 -7.73 6.39 -28.36
CA ARG A 118 -9.16 6.65 -28.59
C ARG A 118 -9.37 7.86 -29.51
N ASP A 119 -8.64 8.94 -29.27
CA ASP A 119 -8.69 10.14 -30.11
C ASP A 119 -8.21 9.83 -31.54
N TYR A 120 -7.17 9.00 -31.67
CA TYR A 120 -6.69 8.53 -32.96
C TYR A 120 -7.70 7.64 -33.70
N ILE A 121 -8.38 6.73 -33.00
CA ILE A 121 -9.47 5.91 -33.57
C ILE A 121 -10.57 6.82 -34.13
N ILE A 122 -11.04 7.79 -33.36
CA ILE A 122 -12.08 8.74 -33.79
C ILE A 122 -11.62 9.50 -35.05
N LEU A 123 -10.36 9.93 -35.10
CA LEU A 123 -9.80 10.59 -36.28
C LEU A 123 -9.83 9.68 -37.51
N LEU A 124 -9.46 8.41 -37.36
CA LEU A 124 -9.48 7.44 -38.45
C LEU A 124 -10.89 7.12 -38.92
N GLU A 125 -11.84 6.95 -38.00
CA GLU A 125 -13.26 6.74 -38.31
C GLU A 125 -13.81 7.90 -39.14
N ASN A 126 -13.55 9.14 -38.74
CA ASN A 126 -13.94 10.33 -39.50
C ASN A 126 -13.31 10.37 -40.90
N LYS A 127 -12.04 9.98 -41.04
CA LYS A 127 -11.37 9.92 -42.35
C LYS A 127 -12.01 8.86 -43.25
N LEU A 128 -12.31 7.69 -42.69
CA LEU A 128 -12.97 6.60 -43.41
C LEU A 128 -14.35 7.03 -43.90
N GLU A 129 -15.17 7.60 -43.01
CA GLU A 129 -16.50 8.09 -43.35
C GLU A 129 -16.45 9.14 -44.47
N ASN A 130 -15.55 10.13 -44.36
CA ASN A 130 -15.36 11.14 -45.40
C ASN A 130 -14.95 10.53 -46.75
N SER A 131 -14.09 9.51 -46.74
CA SER A 131 -13.68 8.79 -47.94
C SER A 131 -14.87 8.05 -48.58
N GLU A 132 -15.69 7.38 -47.78
CA GLU A 132 -16.89 6.68 -48.27
C GLU A 132 -17.93 7.64 -48.84
N ILE A 133 -18.19 8.76 -48.15
CA ILE A 133 -19.08 9.81 -48.63
C ILE A 133 -18.56 10.37 -49.97
N SER A 134 -17.26 10.66 -50.06
CA SER A 134 -16.64 11.20 -51.27
C SER A 134 -16.73 10.21 -52.43
N SER A 135 -16.48 8.92 -52.18
CA SER A 135 -16.63 7.86 -53.17
C SER A 135 -18.07 7.74 -53.69
N ARG A 136 -19.08 7.82 -52.82
CA ARG A 136 -20.49 7.82 -53.26
C ARG A 136 -20.85 9.04 -54.10
N LYS A 137 -20.31 10.23 -53.76
CA LYS A 137 -20.54 11.46 -54.54
C LYS A 137 -19.96 11.41 -55.95
N THR A 138 -18.86 10.67 -56.16
CA THR A 138 -18.21 10.56 -57.47
C THR A 138 -18.80 9.47 -58.37
N ASN A 139 -19.74 8.67 -57.87
CA ASN A 139 -20.33 7.55 -58.60
C ASN A 139 -21.78 7.86 -58.99
N LEU A 140 -22.10 7.71 -60.28
CA LEU A 140 -23.48 7.72 -60.78
C LEU A 140 -23.99 6.27 -60.82
N GLU A 141 -24.83 5.88 -59.85
CA GLU A 141 -25.43 4.54 -59.81
C GLU A 141 -26.85 4.57 -60.41
N LEU A 142 -27.05 3.87 -61.53
CA LEU A 142 -28.37 3.69 -62.15
C LEU A 142 -29.01 2.42 -61.61
N LYS A 143 -29.95 2.56 -60.65
CA LYS A 143 -30.74 1.43 -60.12
C LYS A 143 -32.02 1.22 -60.92
N ASN A 144 -32.52 -0.02 -60.90
CA ASN A 144 -33.80 -0.42 -61.52
C ASN A 144 -33.87 -0.22 -63.04
N VAL A 145 -32.76 -0.39 -63.75
CA VAL A 145 -32.78 -0.41 -65.22
C VAL A 145 -33.49 -1.70 -65.67
N PRO A 146 -34.64 -1.62 -66.36
CA PRO A 146 -35.36 -2.80 -66.81
C PRO A 146 -34.52 -3.57 -67.84
N MET A 147 -34.34 -4.87 -67.64
CA MET A 147 -33.59 -5.70 -68.57
C MET A 147 -34.42 -5.97 -69.83
N LEU A 148 -33.95 -5.50 -70.98
CA LEU A 148 -34.64 -5.71 -72.26
C LEU A 148 -34.15 -7.03 -72.89
N PRO A 149 -35.04 -7.86 -73.49
CA PRO A 149 -34.66 -9.17 -74.03
C PRO A 149 -33.65 -9.12 -75.19
N ASP A 150 -33.58 -7.99 -75.92
CA ASP A 150 -32.62 -7.74 -77.01
C ASP A 150 -31.71 -6.54 -76.71
N GLU A 151 -31.20 -6.45 -75.48
CA GLU A 151 -30.32 -5.38 -75.06
C GLU A 151 -28.91 -5.54 -75.65
N THR A 152 -28.47 -4.54 -76.42
CA THR A 152 -27.10 -4.48 -76.97
C THR A 152 -26.30 -3.41 -76.26
N LYS A 153 -24.97 -3.54 -76.25
CA LYS A 153 -24.05 -2.55 -75.66
C LYS A 153 -24.31 -1.13 -76.18
N GLU A 154 -24.66 -0.98 -77.45
CA GLU A 154 -24.98 0.31 -78.06
C GLU A 154 -26.28 0.92 -77.52
N LYS A 155 -27.33 0.10 -77.31
CA LYS A 155 -28.59 0.56 -76.70
C LYS A 155 -28.35 1.10 -75.29
N LEU A 156 -27.52 0.41 -74.50
CA LEU A 156 -27.15 0.84 -73.15
C LEU A 156 -26.37 2.17 -73.19
N ILE A 157 -25.35 2.29 -74.05
CA ILE A 157 -24.57 3.53 -74.22
C ILE A 157 -25.47 4.71 -74.67
N ASN A 158 -26.40 4.47 -75.58
CA ASN A 158 -27.34 5.49 -76.05
C ASN A 158 -28.32 5.92 -74.95
N MET A 159 -28.79 4.97 -74.12
CA MET A 159 -29.63 5.26 -72.96
C MET A 159 -28.88 6.15 -71.97
N THR A 160 -27.65 5.79 -71.60
CA THR A 160 -26.83 6.58 -70.68
C THR A 160 -26.50 7.96 -71.26
N SER A 161 -26.17 8.04 -72.56
CA SER A 161 -25.91 9.33 -73.24
C SER A 161 -27.14 10.25 -73.27
N SER A 162 -28.34 9.68 -73.44
CA SER A 162 -29.60 10.44 -73.40
C SER A 162 -29.90 10.94 -71.98
N LEU A 163 -29.63 10.11 -70.96
CA LEU A 163 -29.70 10.51 -69.56
C LEU A 163 -28.77 11.68 -69.26
N PHE A 164 -27.49 11.60 -69.66
CA PHE A 164 -26.51 12.67 -69.47
C PHE A 164 -26.93 14.00 -70.11
N LYS A 165 -27.45 13.94 -71.34
CA LYS A 165 -28.00 15.13 -72.01
C LYS A 165 -29.18 15.74 -71.26
N ASN A 166 -30.06 14.92 -70.68
CA ASN A 166 -31.23 15.42 -69.95
C ASN A 166 -30.88 16.07 -68.60
N ILE A 167 -29.76 15.69 -67.99
CA ILE A 167 -29.26 16.30 -66.75
C ILE A 167 -28.25 17.43 -67.00
N ASP A 168 -28.11 17.86 -68.26
CA ASP A 168 -27.21 18.94 -68.69
C ASP A 168 -25.75 18.72 -68.25
N CYS A 169 -25.31 17.47 -68.28
CA CYS A 169 -23.97 17.07 -67.86
C CYS A 169 -23.18 16.60 -69.09
N GLU A 170 -22.15 17.36 -69.46
CA GLU A 170 -21.28 17.01 -70.59
C GLU A 170 -20.38 15.83 -70.23
N VAL A 171 -20.49 14.74 -71.00
CA VAL A 171 -19.59 13.60 -70.88
C VAL A 171 -18.25 13.97 -71.51
N SER A 172 -17.28 14.38 -70.70
CA SER A 172 -15.90 14.59 -71.17
C SER A 172 -15.33 13.24 -71.59
N ARG A 173 -14.96 13.11 -72.86
CA ARG A 173 -14.45 11.88 -73.46
C ARG A 173 -12.97 11.69 -73.22
#